data_AF-G2NAZ8-F1
#
_entry.id   AF-G2NAZ8-F1
#
_cell.length_a   1.000
_cell.length_b   1.000
_cell.length_c   1.000
_cell.angle_alpha   90.00
_cell.angle_beta   90.00
_cell.angle_gamma   90.00
#
_symmetry.space_group_name_H-M   'P 1'
#
loop_
_entity.id
_entity.type
_entity.pdbx_description
1 polymer ?
#
loop_
_entity_poly.entity_id
_entity_poly.type
_entity_poly.pdbx_seq_one_letter_code
_entity_poly.pdbx_strand_id
1 'polypeptide(L)'
;MNQCTGLLFLPPPAYVTRLATPDRPMEAGHVLCELGEGHDDDHAGVLWDDDANDGAVWARWDGYRRCLVGLPWCTATDVEGDACGLFAGHPSGHSWEVVDPTQEAILAHLVQEHPHLHRDQDGPDSP
;
A
#
# COMPACT_ATOMS: atom_id res chain seq x y z
N MET A 1 4.27 -13.96 -0.48
CA MET A 1 3.56 -13.90 -1.79
C MET A 1 3.94 -12.57 -2.43
N ASN A 2 4.17 -12.48 -3.75
CA ASN A 2 4.49 -11.17 -4.31
C ASN A 2 3.25 -10.28 -4.32
N GLN A 3 3.45 -8.97 -4.27
CA GLN A 3 2.38 -8.00 -4.42
C GLN A 3 1.71 -8.13 -5.79
N CYS A 4 0.39 -7.98 -5.81
CA CYS A 4 -0.39 -7.90 -7.04
C CYS A 4 -0.01 -6.64 -7.83
N THR A 5 0.13 -6.77 -9.14
CA THR A 5 0.52 -5.67 -10.04
C THR A 5 -0.68 -4.91 -10.61
N GLY A 6 -1.88 -5.13 -10.06
CA GLY A 6 -3.09 -4.39 -10.42
C GLY A 6 -2.88 -2.89 -10.22
N LEU A 7 -3.25 -2.09 -11.22
CA LEU A 7 -3.04 -0.64 -11.22
C LEU A 7 -4.36 0.07 -11.52
N LEU A 8 -4.68 1.08 -10.73
CA LEU A 8 -5.78 2.02 -10.98
C LEU A 8 -5.25 3.42 -11.22
N PHE A 9 -5.65 4.04 -12.33
CA PHE A 9 -5.45 5.47 -12.55
C PHE A 9 -6.62 6.25 -11.95
N LEU A 10 -6.29 7.16 -11.01
CA LEU A 10 -7.26 8.09 -10.41
C LEU A 10 -7.10 9.46 -11.08
N PRO A 11 -8.06 9.89 -11.91
CA PRO A 11 -8.02 11.23 -12.46
C PRO A 11 -8.14 12.24 -11.33
N PRO A 12 -7.46 13.40 -11.44
CA PRO A 12 -7.60 14.45 -10.45
C PRO A 12 -9.06 14.91 -10.33
N PRO A 13 -9.53 15.25 -9.11
CA PRO A 13 -10.88 15.76 -8.93
C PRO A 13 -11.11 17.03 -9.76
N ALA A 14 -12.32 17.17 -10.32
CA ALA A 14 -12.65 18.27 -11.24
C ALA A 14 -12.38 19.66 -10.64
N TYR A 15 -12.55 19.85 -9.33
CA TYR A 15 -12.26 21.13 -8.69
C TYR A 15 -10.75 21.43 -8.63
N VAL A 16 -9.89 20.41 -8.49
CA VAL A 16 -8.44 20.57 -8.52
C VAL A 16 -7.96 20.85 -9.94
N THR A 17 -8.56 20.22 -10.95
CA THR A 17 -8.18 20.45 -12.37
C THR A 17 -8.34 21.90 -12.82
N ARG A 18 -9.18 22.69 -12.14
CA ARG A 18 -9.33 24.14 -12.43
C ARG A 18 -8.09 24.96 -12.07
N LEU A 19 -7.18 24.41 -11.28
CA LEU A 19 -5.91 25.05 -10.92
C LEU A 19 -4.80 24.79 -11.96
N ALA A 20 -5.02 23.83 -12.87
CA ALA A 20 -4.04 23.50 -13.90
C ALA A 20 -3.87 24.64 -14.91
N THR A 21 -2.63 24.88 -15.35
CA THR A 21 -2.39 25.79 -16.48
C THR A 21 -2.67 25.06 -17.80
N PRO A 22 -3.16 25.73 -18.85
CA PRO A 22 -3.49 25.06 -20.11
C PRO A 22 -2.32 24.32 -20.77
N ASP A 23 -1.07 24.76 -20.52
CA ASP A 23 0.17 24.15 -21.00
C ASP A 23 0.64 22.96 -20.16
N ARG A 24 0.08 22.76 -18.96
CA ARG A 24 0.46 21.68 -18.02
C ARG A 24 -0.80 21.13 -17.36
N PRO A 25 -1.57 20.28 -18.07
CA PRO A 25 -2.68 19.58 -17.45
C PRO A 25 -2.16 18.70 -16.31
N MET A 26 -2.99 18.54 -15.27
CA MET A 26 -2.65 17.61 -14.20
C MET A 26 -2.84 16.18 -14.68
N GLU A 27 -1.84 15.35 -14.41
CA GLU A 27 -1.85 13.94 -14.75
C GLU A 27 -2.66 13.14 -13.73
N ALA A 28 -3.16 11.97 -14.16
CA ALA A 28 -3.81 11.04 -13.25
C ALA A 28 -2.78 10.51 -12.24
N GLY A 29 -3.17 10.48 -10.97
CA GLY A 29 -2.46 9.68 -9.98
C GLY A 29 -2.63 8.20 -10.28
N HIS A 30 -1.81 7.37 -9.64
CA HIS A 30 -1.92 5.93 -9.74
C HIS A 30 -1.95 5.30 -8.36
N VAL A 31 -2.61 4.16 -8.25
CA VAL A 31 -2.76 3.37 -7.03
C VAL A 31 -2.45 1.93 -7.41
N LEU A 32 -1.53 1.31 -6.67
CA LEU A 32 -1.16 -0.09 -6.83
C LEU A 32 -2.02 -0.96 -5.90
N CYS A 33 -2.30 -2.19 -6.32
CA CYS A 33 -2.95 -3.16 -5.48
C CYS A 33 -2.02 -3.59 -4.34
N GLU A 34 -2.47 -3.52 -3.10
CA GLU A 34 -1.69 -3.87 -1.91
C GLU A 34 -1.85 -5.33 -1.49
N LEU A 35 -2.80 -6.04 -2.10
CA LEU A 35 -3.02 -7.46 -1.89
C LEU A 35 -1.91 -8.30 -2.53
N GLY A 36 -1.69 -9.49 -1.99
CA GLY A 36 -0.82 -10.50 -2.61
C GLY A 36 -1.40 -11.04 -3.92
N GLU A 37 -0.53 -11.43 -4.86
CA GLU A 37 -0.90 -11.97 -6.17
C GLU A 37 -1.82 -13.21 -6.10
N GLY A 38 -2.66 -13.40 -7.12
CA GLY A 38 -3.55 -14.56 -7.19
C GLY A 38 -4.81 -14.48 -6.31
N HIS A 39 -5.18 -13.28 -5.85
CA HIS A 39 -6.48 -13.04 -5.22
C HIS A 39 -7.61 -13.01 -6.26
N ASP A 40 -8.78 -13.54 -5.90
CA ASP A 40 -9.98 -13.61 -6.77
C ASP A 40 -10.95 -12.42 -6.59
N ASP A 41 -10.77 -11.64 -5.51
CA ASP A 41 -11.59 -10.47 -5.18
C ASP A 41 -11.14 -9.19 -5.91
N ASP A 42 -11.94 -8.12 -5.83
CA ASP A 42 -11.56 -6.80 -6.37
C ASP A 42 -10.19 -6.36 -5.79
N HIS A 43 -9.34 -5.82 -6.65
CA HIS A 43 -8.10 -5.16 -6.24
C HIS A 43 -8.40 -4.05 -5.22
N ALA A 44 -7.43 -3.80 -4.35
CA ALA A 44 -7.56 -2.80 -3.31
C ALA A 44 -6.24 -2.08 -3.06
N GLY A 45 -6.31 -0.77 -2.84
CA GLY A 45 -5.18 0.04 -2.37
C GLY A 45 -5.66 1.19 -1.51
N VAL A 46 -4.96 1.45 -0.40
CA VAL A 46 -5.30 2.52 0.52
C VAL A 46 -5.05 3.89 -0.11
N LEU A 47 -5.94 4.84 0.16
CA LEU A 47 -5.76 6.24 -0.25
C LEU A 47 -5.49 7.15 0.93
N TRP A 48 -6.26 7.00 2.00
CA TRP A 48 -6.22 7.86 3.17
C TRP A 48 -6.59 7.09 4.42
N ASP A 49 -5.87 7.34 5.50
CA ASP A 49 -6.27 6.90 6.83
C ASP A 49 -7.54 7.65 7.26
N ASP A 50 -8.43 6.93 7.94
CA ASP A 50 -9.66 7.44 8.51
C ASP A 50 -9.69 7.11 10.00
N ASP A 51 -8.81 7.78 10.75
CA ASP A 51 -8.63 7.62 12.19
C ASP A 51 -9.94 7.75 12.97
N ALA A 52 -10.89 8.56 12.47
CA ALA A 52 -12.17 8.77 13.12
C ALA A 52 -13.06 7.51 13.12
N ASN A 53 -12.81 6.58 12.21
CA ASN A 53 -13.59 5.36 12.01
C ASN A 53 -12.76 4.07 12.19
N ASP A 54 -11.59 4.16 12.83
CA ASP A 54 -10.64 3.05 13.01
C ASP A 54 -10.39 2.28 11.68
N GLY A 55 -10.24 3.02 10.59
CA GLY A 55 -10.19 2.46 9.25
C GLY A 55 -9.45 3.35 8.26
N ALA A 56 -9.73 3.11 6.99
CA ALA A 56 -9.20 3.90 5.90
C ALA A 56 -10.18 3.98 4.73
N VAL A 57 -9.92 4.92 3.83
CA VAL A 57 -10.57 5.00 2.53
C VAL A 57 -9.74 4.21 1.52
N TRP A 58 -10.38 3.21 0.93
CA TRP A 58 -9.80 2.30 -0.04
C TRP A 58 -10.32 2.60 -1.44
N ALA A 59 -9.43 2.59 -2.41
CA ALA A 59 -9.82 2.37 -3.80
C ALA A 59 -10.03 0.88 -4.01
N ARG A 60 -11.19 0.48 -4.53
CA ARG A 60 -11.47 -0.90 -4.94
C ARG A 60 -11.84 -0.97 -6.40
N TRP A 61 -11.25 -1.91 -7.14
CA TRP A 61 -11.50 -2.04 -8.57
C TRP A 61 -11.36 -3.47 -9.10
N ASP A 62 -12.10 -3.73 -10.17
CA ASP A 62 -11.97 -4.90 -11.03
C ASP A 62 -11.91 -4.43 -12.51
N GLY A 63 -12.00 -5.35 -13.47
CA GLY A 63 -11.99 -5.01 -14.90
C GLY A 63 -13.17 -4.16 -15.39
N TYR A 64 -14.23 -4.00 -14.58
CA TYR A 64 -15.51 -3.38 -14.94
C TYR A 64 -15.96 -2.28 -13.98
N ARG A 65 -15.53 -2.33 -12.71
CA ARG A 65 -16.02 -1.50 -11.61
C ARG A 65 -14.86 -0.85 -10.87
N ARG A 66 -15.09 0.37 -10.42
CA ARG A 66 -14.19 1.11 -9.54
C ARG A 66 -15.01 1.91 -8.54
N CYS A 67 -14.64 1.86 -7.28
CA CYS A 67 -15.30 2.60 -6.22
C CYS A 67 -14.31 3.01 -5.12
N LEU A 68 -14.71 4.03 -4.35
CA LEU A 68 -14.06 4.40 -3.10
C LEU A 68 -14.94 3.94 -1.96
N VAL A 69 -14.36 3.28 -0.97
CA VAL A 69 -15.10 2.71 0.17
C VAL A 69 -14.31 2.88 1.45
N GLY A 70 -14.98 3.28 2.53
CA GLY A 70 -14.41 3.24 3.87
C GLY A 70 -14.48 1.82 4.40
N LEU A 71 -13.33 1.27 4.80
CA LEU A 71 -13.25 -0.07 5.40
C LEU A 71 -12.39 -0.01 6.67
N PRO A 72 -12.77 -0.74 7.73
CA PRO A 72 -11.97 -0.82 8.95
C PRO A 72 -10.67 -1.55 8.67
N TRP A 73 -9.65 -1.27 9.47
CA TRP A 73 -8.38 -2.00 9.45
C TRP A 73 -8.57 -3.46 9.88
N CYS A 74 -7.71 -4.34 9.37
CA CYS A 74 -7.57 -5.69 9.87
C CYS A 74 -7.00 -5.66 11.29
N THR A 75 -7.62 -6.38 12.22
CA THR A 75 -7.22 -6.38 13.64
C THR A 75 -6.08 -7.35 13.96
N ALA A 76 -5.55 -8.05 12.95
CA ALA A 76 -4.46 -9.00 13.15
C ALA A 76 -3.15 -8.26 13.40
N THR A 77 -2.34 -8.83 14.28
CA THR A 77 -0.96 -8.41 14.55
C THR A 77 -0.02 -9.59 14.34
N ASP A 78 1.20 -9.33 13.90
CA ASP A 78 2.23 -10.37 13.79
C ASP A 78 2.85 -10.73 15.17
N VAL A 79 3.94 -11.50 15.14
CA VAL A 79 4.65 -11.94 16.36
C VAL A 79 5.44 -10.83 17.05
N GLU A 80 5.77 -9.76 16.32
CA GLU A 80 6.48 -8.58 16.84
C GLU A 80 5.51 -7.49 17.34
N GLY A 81 4.23 -7.66 17.01
CA GLY A 81 3.14 -6.76 17.39
C GLY A 81 2.77 -5.76 16.30
N ASP A 82 3.33 -5.89 15.10
CA ASP A 82 3.02 -5.02 13.97
C ASP A 82 1.63 -5.33 13.43
N ALA A 83 0.84 -4.28 13.23
CA ALA A 83 -0.54 -4.38 12.77
C ALA A 83 -0.62 -4.65 11.26
N CYS A 84 -1.66 -5.37 10.85
CA CYS A 84 -1.90 -5.63 9.45
C CYS A 84 -2.39 -4.35 8.74
N GLY A 85 -1.63 -3.88 7.74
CA GLY A 85 -1.95 -2.69 6.95
C GLY A 85 -3.03 -2.90 5.87
N LEU A 86 -3.86 -3.94 5.99
CA LEU A 86 -4.94 -4.24 5.04
C LEU A 86 -6.31 -4.06 5.69
N PHE A 87 -7.37 -3.92 4.89
CA PHE A 87 -8.74 -3.83 5.40
C PHE A 87 -9.22 -5.16 6.02
N ALA A 88 -10.19 -5.10 6.93
CA ALA A 88 -10.76 -6.29 7.56
C ALA A 88 -11.46 -7.21 6.53
N GLY A 89 -11.11 -8.50 6.54
CA GLY A 89 -11.66 -9.48 5.60
C GLY A 89 -11.01 -9.45 4.22
N HIS A 90 -9.78 -8.93 4.12
CA HIS A 90 -8.99 -9.00 2.89
C HIS A 90 -8.77 -10.48 2.45
N PRO A 91 -8.70 -10.74 1.12
CA PRO A 91 -8.73 -12.09 0.55
C PRO A 91 -7.35 -12.77 0.48
N SER A 92 -6.26 -12.02 0.70
CA SER A 92 -4.89 -12.52 0.61
C SER A 92 -4.32 -12.85 1.99
N GLY A 93 -3.03 -13.19 2.05
CA GLY A 93 -2.29 -13.16 3.31
C GLY A 93 -2.27 -11.74 3.91
N HIS A 94 -1.90 -11.65 5.18
CA HIS A 94 -1.71 -10.38 5.87
C HIS A 94 -0.59 -9.56 5.20
N SER A 95 -0.56 -8.25 5.47
CA SER A 95 0.40 -7.32 4.82
C SER A 95 1.85 -7.78 4.94
N TRP A 96 2.25 -8.35 6.09
CA TRP A 96 3.60 -8.88 6.30
C TRP A 96 3.92 -10.15 5.49
N GLU A 97 2.93 -10.81 4.91
CA GLU A 97 3.10 -11.97 4.02
C GLU A 97 3.19 -11.56 2.53
N VAL A 98 2.93 -10.28 2.24
CA VAL A 98 2.98 -9.69 0.90
C VAL A 98 4.32 -8.97 0.72
N VAL A 99 5.07 -9.41 -0.30
CA VAL A 99 6.38 -8.86 -0.63
C VAL A 99 6.24 -7.98 -1.87
N ASP A 100 6.57 -6.70 -1.76
CA ASP A 100 6.80 -5.86 -2.95
C ASP A 100 8.22 -6.12 -3.46
N PRO A 101 8.39 -6.81 -4.61
CA PRO A 101 9.72 -7.11 -5.14
C PRO A 101 10.50 -5.84 -5.53
N THR A 102 9.80 -4.74 -5.83
CA THR A 102 10.42 -3.46 -6.17
C THR A 102 11.00 -2.82 -4.92
N GLN A 103 10.22 -2.77 -3.83
CA GLN A 103 10.70 -2.28 -2.54
C GLN A 103 11.88 -3.11 -2.03
N GLU A 104 11.82 -4.44 -2.11
CA GLU A 104 12.93 -5.32 -1.73
C GLU A 104 14.19 -5.06 -2.56
N ALA A 105 14.05 -4.87 -3.87
CA ALA A 105 15.18 -4.55 -4.74
C ALA A 105 15.80 -3.18 -4.39
N ILE A 106 14.97 -2.18 -4.11
CA ILE A 106 15.42 -0.85 -3.66
C ILE A 106 16.14 -0.96 -2.32
N LEU A 107 15.57 -1.68 -1.36
CA LEU A 107 16.18 -1.87 -0.04
C LEU A 107 17.52 -2.59 -0.16
N ALA A 108 17.60 -3.67 -0.93
CA ALA A 108 18.84 -4.41 -1.17
C ALA A 108 19.91 -3.50 -1.82
N HIS A 109 19.53 -2.65 -2.76
CA HIS A 109 20.42 -1.69 -3.38
C HIS A 109 20.92 -0.63 -2.38
N LEU A 110 20.01 -0.07 -1.56
CA LEU A 110 20.36 0.92 -0.53
C LEU A 110 21.30 0.34 0.53
N VAL A 111 21.12 -0.92 0.93
CA VAL A 111 22.03 -1.62 1.85
C VAL A 111 23.42 -1.78 1.24
N GLN A 112 23.50 -2.08 -0.06
CA GLN A 112 24.79 -2.16 -0.77
C GLN A 112 25.49 -0.80 -0.86
N GLU A 113 24.76 0.27 -1.14
CA GLU A 113 25.32 1.63 -1.26
C GLU A 113 25.63 2.28 0.10
N HIS A 114 24.86 1.93 1.15
CA HIS A 114 24.97 2.52 2.48
C HIS A 114 25.03 1.47 3.61
N PRO A 115 26.10 0.64 3.69
CA PRO A 115 26.18 -0.44 4.69
C PRO A 115 26.10 0.02 6.14
N HIS A 116 26.46 1.28 6.42
CA HIS A 116 26.45 1.87 7.77
C HIS A 116 25.05 2.30 8.25
N LEU A 117 24.06 2.35 7.36
CA LEU A 117 22.65 2.59 7.71
C LEU A 117 21.94 1.29 8.10
N HIS A 118 22.49 0.14 7.71
CA HIS A 118 22.06 -1.15 8.21
C HIS A 118 22.63 -1.34 9.62
N ARG A 119 21.89 -0.89 10.64
CA ARG A 119 22.22 -1.24 12.02
C ARG A 119 21.80 -2.68 12.22
N ASP A 120 22.77 -3.59 12.31
CA ASP A 120 22.52 -4.92 12.85
C ASP A 120 21.81 -4.74 14.20
N GLN A 121 20.60 -5.30 14.33
CA GLN A 121 19.86 -5.32 15.59
C GLN A 121 20.50 -6.28 16.63
N ASP A 122 21.73 -6.73 16.40
CA ASP A 122 22.53 -7.50 17.36
C ASP A 122 23.55 -6.59 18.05
N GLY A 123 23.04 -5.75 18.97
CA GLY A 123 23.88 -5.22 20.04
C GLY A 123 23.95 -6.28 21.15
N PRO A 124 25.14 -6.81 21.51
CA PRO A 124 25.21 -7.80 22.58
C PRO A 124 24.81 -7.16 23.92
N ASP A 125 23.93 -7.86 24.63
CA ASP A 125 23.75 -7.73 26.08
C ASP A 125 25.12 -7.59 26.76
N SER A 126 25.27 -6.57 27.60
CA SER A 126 26.37 -6.45 28.54
C SER A 126 26.00 -5.47 29.67
N PRO A 127 26.55 -5.69 30.87
CA PRO A 127 25.80 -6.08 32.08
C PRO A 127 25.32 -4.94 32.98
#